data_AF-A0A951LDL4-F1
#
_entry.id   AF-A0A951LDL4-F1
#
_cell.length_a   1.000
_cell.length_b   1.000
_cell.length_c   1.000
_cell.angle_alpha   90.00
_cell.angle_beta   90.00
_cell.angle_gamma   90.00
#
_symmetry.space_group_name_H-M   'P 1'
#
loop_
_entity.id
_entity.type
_entity.pdbx_description
1 polymer ?
#
loop_
_entity_poly.entity_id
_entity_poly.type
_entity_poly.pdbx_seq_one_letter_code
_entity_poly.pdbx_strand_id
1 'polypeptide(L)'
;MIAGVRSWIVGVVAVTVLGVVAVVAQAKPPATFNPVVEAQNFSITQERQAIYDTPAYQAQLATDSTNSTAEALATQAADPGRFFTDDLCWNLSNGCAGDIRLNNWGGHGYGLVRPVLFTARDGATISGHVWATVAGPPKRPGIVITDGSVQADEQLYWYAAQTLAKAGYVVLTFDPQGQGQSDTYGESPDQNEGVPAQTDGRPFYDGTEDALNFLFSDPRHPYEPVGSCSTGTSHAAKQKARVKQGLDAAYNPFWQLLNRSEVGLAGHSYGAAGVSYIAQWDPRVKAVVAWDDLGGPGPNDAPVPGGTPGSTQTIGEAACPADPADRTLVAVTKPGLGMSADYGLPPSPNTSLPPPEGKSTWSLNYSAAGVDTGEIIIRGGSHLDFSFIPNQAFGASLRGADEIAWYTTAWFDKYLKHDPTADARLLTERWRSDPVEAAIDPNHDGNAFSFYYYSRLDIHLAGGRVFDCEDLRDGCPGMLSADGYRGSYSYVAIDTTPDAKTGAGAGLRSSGLLGCSATRWLTVGLSRYKGAAIRRVKVYVDGRLVMTRRGRSLRQLRIPGLPGRGRHTIRIYEYTGSRFARRITRHVRGCAA
;
A
#
# COMPACT_ATOMS: atom_id res chain seq x y z
N MET A 1 77.43 14.93 55.00
CA MET A 1 77.26 14.76 53.54
C MET A 1 76.16 13.74 53.31
N ILE A 2 75.17 14.13 52.50
CA ILE A 2 74.19 13.28 51.81
C ILE A 2 73.06 12.68 52.67
N ALA A 3 71.87 13.20 52.33
CA ALA A 3 70.52 12.83 52.71
C ALA A 3 70.16 11.34 52.51
N GLY A 4 69.20 10.85 53.29
CA GLY A 4 68.56 9.55 53.10
C GLY A 4 67.24 9.47 53.85
N VAL A 5 66.20 10.06 53.28
CA VAL A 5 64.83 10.05 53.78
C VAL A 5 64.15 8.70 53.44
N ARG A 6 63.41 8.18 54.41
CA ARG A 6 62.54 6.99 54.36
C ARG A 6 61.45 7.13 53.29
N SER A 7 61.16 6.06 52.55
CA SER A 7 59.86 5.87 51.90
C SER A 7 59.40 4.42 51.98
N TRP A 8 58.27 4.23 52.65
CA TRP A 8 57.47 3.01 52.64
C TRP A 8 56.75 2.91 51.30
N ILE A 9 56.82 1.75 50.65
CA ILE A 9 56.05 1.45 49.44
C ILE A 9 54.63 1.08 49.89
N VAL A 10 53.67 1.97 49.64
CA VAL A 10 52.23 1.68 49.61
C VAL A 10 51.87 1.47 48.15
N GLY A 11 51.50 0.24 47.78
CA GLY A 11 50.98 -0.06 46.45
C GLY A 11 49.56 0.46 46.30
N VAL A 12 49.38 1.51 45.51
CA VAL A 12 48.08 1.97 45.03
C VAL A 12 47.76 1.23 43.73
N VAL A 13 46.74 0.37 43.77
CA VAL A 13 46.13 -0.18 42.55
C VAL A 13 45.26 0.92 41.95
N ALA A 14 45.76 1.61 40.93
CA ALA A 14 44.96 2.50 40.10
C ALA A 14 44.16 1.64 39.11
N VAL A 15 42.84 1.56 39.31
CA VAL A 15 41.92 1.06 38.28
C VAL A 15 41.76 2.17 37.25
N THR A 16 42.51 2.09 36.17
CA THR A 16 42.29 2.89 34.97
C THR A 16 41.03 2.37 34.28
N VAL A 17 39.91 3.05 34.49
CA VAL A 17 38.74 2.95 33.59
C VAL A 17 39.17 3.59 32.28
N LEU A 18 39.65 2.78 31.34
CA LEU A 18 39.76 3.16 29.93
C LEU A 18 38.33 3.34 29.42
N GLY A 19 37.84 4.57 29.48
CA GLY A 19 36.68 4.99 28.71
C GLY A 19 37.01 4.74 27.24
N VAL A 20 36.37 3.74 26.65
CA VAL A 20 36.32 3.57 25.20
C VAL A 20 35.47 4.74 24.71
N VAL A 21 36.13 5.86 24.42
CA VAL A 21 35.59 6.86 23.52
C VAL A 21 35.57 6.16 22.17
N ALA A 22 34.41 5.60 21.80
CA ALA A 22 34.16 5.22 20.44
C ALA A 22 34.29 6.50 19.61
N VAL A 23 35.44 6.66 18.96
CA VAL A 23 35.59 7.62 17.89
C VAL A 23 34.62 7.14 16.82
N VAL A 24 33.49 7.82 16.70
CA VAL A 24 32.53 7.61 15.63
C VAL A 24 33.28 7.93 14.34
N ALA A 25 33.73 6.88 13.64
CA ALA A 25 34.30 7.03 12.32
C ALA A 25 33.17 7.47 11.39
N GLN A 26 33.28 8.68 10.86
CA GLN A 26 32.45 9.15 9.74
C GLN A 26 32.68 8.20 8.56
N ALA A 27 31.72 7.34 8.20
CA ALA A 27 31.77 6.60 6.95
C ALA A 27 31.17 7.45 5.84
N LYS A 28 31.99 8.39 5.37
CA LYS A 28 31.78 9.07 4.09
C LYS A 28 31.53 8.02 2.99
N PRO A 29 30.72 8.34 1.96
CA PRO A 29 30.56 7.52 0.77
C PRO A 29 31.95 7.14 0.26
N PRO A 30 32.10 5.94 -0.32
CA PRO A 30 33.41 5.48 -0.74
C PRO A 30 34.05 6.53 -1.64
N ALA A 31 35.21 7.05 -1.24
CA ALA A 31 35.92 8.06 -2.03
C ALA A 31 36.54 7.48 -3.32
N THR A 32 36.52 6.14 -3.46
CA THR A 32 37.00 5.40 -4.62
C THR A 32 35.99 4.33 -5.02
N PHE A 33 35.59 4.32 -6.29
CA PHE A 33 34.76 3.24 -6.84
C PHE A 33 35.50 1.90 -6.77
N ASN A 34 34.84 0.87 -6.27
CA ASN A 34 35.38 -0.49 -6.24
C ASN A 34 34.39 -1.44 -6.94
N PRO A 35 34.73 -1.98 -8.12
CA PRO A 35 33.82 -2.86 -8.87
C PRO A 35 33.50 -4.17 -8.15
N VAL A 36 34.34 -4.63 -7.21
CA VAL A 36 34.07 -5.84 -6.42
C VAL A 36 33.00 -5.56 -5.36
N VAL A 37 33.11 -4.43 -4.65
CA VAL A 37 32.10 -3.99 -3.68
C VAL A 37 30.78 -3.69 -4.39
N GLU A 38 30.84 -3.07 -5.56
CA GLU A 38 29.66 -2.85 -6.40
C GLU A 38 28.98 -4.16 -6.80
N ALA A 39 29.74 -5.15 -7.28
CA ALA A 39 29.16 -6.44 -7.65
C ALA A 39 28.49 -7.15 -6.45
N GLN A 40 29.06 -7.02 -5.25
CA GLN A 40 28.45 -7.53 -4.02
C GLN A 40 27.16 -6.76 -3.67
N ASN A 41 27.19 -5.44 -3.71
CA ASN A 41 26.01 -4.61 -3.43
C ASN A 41 24.89 -4.84 -4.45
N PHE A 42 25.23 -4.93 -5.74
CA PHE A 42 24.27 -5.21 -6.80
C PHE A 42 23.64 -6.60 -6.65
N SER A 43 24.34 -7.56 -6.05
CA SER A 43 23.79 -8.90 -5.81
C SER A 43 22.63 -8.93 -4.81
N ILE A 44 22.47 -7.89 -3.97
CA ILE A 44 21.34 -7.72 -3.05
C ILE A 44 20.00 -7.71 -3.80
N THR A 45 19.98 -7.22 -5.04
CA THR A 45 18.79 -7.27 -5.92
C THR A 45 18.27 -8.70 -6.15
N GLN A 46 19.04 -9.74 -5.84
CA GLN A 46 18.60 -11.13 -6.04
C GLN A 46 18.06 -11.78 -4.77
N GLU A 47 18.07 -11.10 -3.63
CA GLU A 47 17.76 -11.73 -2.35
C GLU A 47 16.27 -12.03 -2.15
N ARG A 48 15.37 -11.16 -2.67
CA ARG A 48 13.92 -11.37 -2.54
C ARG A 48 13.46 -12.69 -3.16
N GLN A 49 14.20 -13.21 -4.14
CA GLN A 49 13.96 -14.51 -4.77
C GLN A 49 13.89 -15.65 -3.75
N ALA A 50 14.61 -15.55 -2.62
CA ALA A 50 14.55 -16.52 -1.54
C ALA A 50 13.13 -16.72 -0.96
N ILE A 51 12.24 -15.74 -1.12
CA ILE A 51 10.83 -15.83 -0.72
C ILE A 51 10.04 -16.65 -1.73
N TYR A 52 10.10 -16.26 -3.01
CA TYR A 52 9.16 -16.74 -4.02
C TYR A 52 9.66 -17.94 -4.84
N ASP A 53 10.95 -18.26 -4.83
CA ASP A 53 11.50 -19.40 -5.58
C ASP A 53 11.30 -20.75 -4.88
N THR A 54 10.71 -20.76 -3.69
CA THR A 54 10.39 -22.02 -3.03
C THR A 54 9.38 -22.82 -3.87
N PRO A 55 9.51 -24.17 -3.95
CA PRO A 55 8.57 -24.99 -4.73
C PRO A 55 7.11 -24.81 -4.31
N ALA A 56 6.86 -24.57 -3.02
CA ALA A 56 5.52 -24.34 -2.49
C ALA A 56 4.95 -23.00 -2.96
N TYR A 57 5.75 -21.93 -2.96
CA TYR A 57 5.33 -20.62 -3.46
C TYR A 57 5.04 -20.69 -4.95
N GLN A 58 5.93 -21.26 -5.77
CA GLN A 58 5.74 -21.37 -7.22
C GLN A 58 4.51 -22.21 -7.59
N ALA A 59 4.23 -23.30 -6.87
CA ALA A 59 3.02 -24.10 -7.08
C ALA A 59 1.73 -23.31 -6.74
N GLN A 60 1.76 -22.52 -5.66
CA GLN A 60 0.65 -21.65 -5.30
C GLN A 60 0.48 -20.50 -6.30
N LEU A 61 1.56 -19.86 -6.72
CA LEU A 61 1.56 -18.80 -7.72
C LEU A 61 0.95 -19.26 -9.04
N ALA A 62 1.30 -20.47 -9.51
CA ALA A 62 0.71 -21.05 -10.72
C ALA A 62 -0.80 -21.31 -10.56
N THR A 63 -1.23 -21.76 -9.39
CA THR A 63 -2.65 -21.98 -9.06
C THR A 63 -3.41 -20.66 -9.03
N ASP A 64 -2.89 -19.65 -8.34
CA ASP A 64 -3.48 -18.32 -8.23
C ASP A 64 -3.53 -17.62 -9.58
N SER A 65 -2.48 -17.76 -10.40
CA SER A 65 -2.42 -17.21 -11.77
C SER A 65 -3.51 -17.80 -12.68
N THR A 66 -3.74 -19.11 -12.58
CA THR A 66 -4.80 -19.79 -13.34
C THR A 66 -6.19 -19.31 -12.90
N ASN A 67 -6.40 -19.19 -11.60
CA ASN A 67 -7.67 -18.70 -11.04
C ASN A 67 -7.93 -17.25 -11.42
N SER A 68 -6.93 -16.37 -11.29
CA SER A 68 -7.03 -14.94 -11.59
C SER A 68 -7.28 -14.70 -13.07
N THR A 69 -6.65 -15.46 -13.96
CA THR A 69 -6.93 -15.40 -15.41
C THR A 69 -8.39 -15.78 -15.70
N ALA A 70 -8.90 -16.86 -15.11
CA ALA A 70 -10.29 -17.26 -15.30
C ALA A 70 -11.29 -16.23 -14.73
N GLU A 71 -10.97 -15.63 -13.58
CA GLU A 71 -11.77 -14.59 -12.95
C GLU A 71 -11.78 -13.29 -13.77
N ALA A 72 -10.64 -12.86 -14.30
CA ALA A 72 -10.51 -11.68 -15.14
C ALA A 72 -11.33 -11.83 -16.44
N LEU A 73 -11.23 -12.99 -17.13
CA LEU A 73 -12.06 -13.29 -18.30
C LEU A 73 -13.56 -13.31 -17.97
N ALA A 74 -13.93 -13.90 -16.81
CA ALA A 74 -15.32 -13.92 -16.37
C ALA A 74 -15.83 -12.50 -16.04
N THR A 75 -14.97 -11.65 -15.49
CA THR A 75 -15.25 -10.24 -15.17
C THR A 75 -15.47 -9.43 -16.45
N GLN A 76 -14.56 -9.50 -17.41
CA GLN A 76 -14.70 -8.85 -18.72
C GLN A 76 -15.98 -9.32 -19.45
N ALA A 77 -16.31 -10.61 -19.39
CA ALA A 77 -17.53 -11.14 -19.99
C ALA A 77 -18.82 -10.71 -19.25
N ALA A 78 -18.74 -10.41 -17.96
CA ALA A 78 -19.87 -9.97 -17.14
C ALA A 78 -20.15 -8.46 -17.27
N ASP A 79 -19.16 -7.68 -17.69
CA ASP A 79 -19.27 -6.24 -17.91
C ASP A 79 -18.69 -5.84 -19.29
N PRO A 80 -19.44 -6.06 -20.39
CA PRO A 80 -18.98 -5.74 -21.74
C PRO A 80 -18.75 -4.24 -21.99
N GLY A 81 -19.14 -3.36 -21.06
CA GLY A 81 -18.89 -1.93 -21.14
C GLY A 81 -17.50 -1.53 -20.63
N ARG A 82 -16.70 -2.49 -20.18
CA ARG A 82 -15.31 -2.34 -19.76
C ARG A 82 -14.36 -2.86 -20.82
N PHE A 83 -13.12 -2.39 -20.80
CA PHE A 83 -12.06 -2.93 -21.64
C PHE A 83 -10.71 -2.76 -20.94
N PHE A 84 -10.30 -3.79 -20.21
CA PHE A 84 -9.04 -3.84 -19.46
C PHE A 84 -8.12 -4.99 -19.91
N THR A 85 -8.59 -5.87 -20.81
CA THR A 85 -7.89 -7.12 -21.17
C THR A 85 -6.73 -6.96 -22.17
N ASP A 86 -6.31 -5.73 -22.44
CA ASP A 86 -5.17 -5.41 -23.30
C ASP A 86 -3.90 -4.97 -22.52
N ASP A 87 -4.01 -4.69 -21.22
CA ASP A 87 -2.87 -4.39 -20.35
C ASP A 87 -2.07 -5.64 -19.94
N LEU A 88 -0.76 -5.57 -19.73
CA LEU A 88 0.04 -6.77 -19.36
C LEU A 88 -0.49 -7.47 -18.10
N CYS A 89 -0.92 -6.70 -17.11
CA CYS A 89 -1.33 -7.20 -15.81
C CYS A 89 -2.84 -7.45 -15.67
N TRP A 90 -3.60 -7.42 -16.78
CA TRP A 90 -5.06 -7.63 -16.77
C TRP A 90 -5.52 -8.91 -16.05
N ASN A 91 -4.70 -9.96 -16.09
CA ASN A 91 -5.00 -11.27 -15.51
C ASN A 91 -4.36 -11.54 -14.14
N LEU A 92 -3.60 -10.59 -13.60
CA LEU A 92 -2.94 -10.68 -12.29
C LEU A 92 -2.08 -11.94 -12.12
N SER A 93 -1.46 -12.41 -13.22
CA SER A 93 -0.69 -13.65 -13.23
C SER A 93 0.81 -13.39 -13.06
N ASN A 94 1.50 -14.37 -12.47
CA ASN A 94 2.96 -14.38 -12.33
C ASN A 94 3.50 -13.07 -11.72
N GLY A 95 4.22 -12.25 -12.49
CA GLY A 95 4.82 -11.00 -12.02
C GLY A 95 3.79 -9.97 -11.52
N CYS A 96 2.55 -10.06 -12.01
CA CYS A 96 1.43 -9.20 -11.63
C CYS A 96 0.60 -9.79 -10.46
N ALA A 97 1.08 -10.84 -9.79
CA ALA A 97 0.33 -11.49 -8.72
C ALA A 97 0.56 -10.85 -7.34
N GLY A 98 1.53 -9.94 -7.23
CA GLY A 98 1.95 -9.38 -5.95
C GLY A 98 2.57 -10.42 -5.00
N ASP A 99 2.53 -10.12 -3.71
CA ASP A 99 2.89 -11.08 -2.66
C ASP A 99 1.72 -12.04 -2.37
N ILE A 100 1.75 -13.24 -2.94
CA ILE A 100 0.64 -14.19 -2.83
C ILE A 100 0.37 -14.66 -1.39
N ARG A 101 1.31 -14.43 -0.45
CA ARG A 101 1.11 -14.70 0.98
C ARG A 101 0.01 -13.79 1.57
N LEU A 102 -0.27 -12.68 0.92
CA LEU A 102 -1.24 -11.67 1.33
C LEU A 102 -2.61 -11.82 0.62
N ASN A 103 -2.73 -12.75 -0.32
CA ASN A 103 -3.99 -13.03 -1.01
C ASN A 103 -5.10 -13.45 -0.04
N ASN A 104 -6.34 -13.16 -0.43
CA ASN A 104 -7.54 -13.53 0.34
C ASN A 104 -7.55 -13.01 1.80
N TRP A 105 -6.96 -11.83 2.04
CA TRP A 105 -6.78 -11.21 3.36
C TRP A 105 -8.06 -11.19 4.21
N GLY A 106 -9.18 -10.76 3.62
CA GLY A 106 -10.49 -10.76 4.30
C GLY A 106 -11.05 -12.15 4.58
N GLY A 107 -10.81 -13.13 3.68
CA GLY A 107 -11.25 -14.51 3.86
C GLY A 107 -10.48 -15.26 4.95
N HIS A 108 -9.21 -14.91 5.16
CA HIS A 108 -8.40 -15.39 6.28
C HIS A 108 -8.73 -14.70 7.61
N GLY A 109 -9.56 -13.66 7.58
CA GLY A 109 -9.94 -12.91 8.78
C GLY A 109 -8.83 -11.99 9.30
N TYR A 110 -7.91 -11.58 8.43
CA TYR A 110 -6.83 -10.66 8.74
C TYR A 110 -7.28 -9.19 8.69
N GLY A 111 -8.40 -8.90 8.04
CA GLY A 111 -9.01 -7.57 8.08
C GLY A 111 -10.27 -7.45 7.23
N LEU A 112 -10.57 -6.24 6.80
CA LEU A 112 -11.70 -5.87 5.94
C LEU A 112 -11.16 -5.38 4.60
N VAL A 113 -11.61 -6.00 3.51
CA VAL A 113 -11.32 -5.56 2.15
C VAL A 113 -12.60 -5.53 1.33
N ARG A 114 -12.74 -4.51 0.48
CA ARG A 114 -13.84 -4.39 -0.49
C ARG A 114 -13.30 -3.98 -1.85
N PRO A 115 -13.46 -4.80 -2.89
CA PRO A 115 -13.23 -4.34 -4.26
C PRO A 115 -14.25 -3.24 -4.59
N VAL A 116 -13.80 -2.25 -5.35
CA VAL A 116 -14.60 -1.12 -5.81
C VAL A 116 -14.32 -0.87 -7.29
N LEU A 117 -15.37 -0.48 -8.01
CA LEU A 117 -15.25 0.12 -9.34
C LEU A 117 -15.83 1.52 -9.30
N PHE A 118 -15.20 2.47 -9.98
CA PHE A 118 -15.71 3.83 -10.13
C PHE A 118 -15.26 4.44 -11.47
N THR A 119 -16.01 5.39 -12.00
CA THR A 119 -15.71 6.05 -13.27
C THR A 119 -14.72 7.22 -13.06
N ALA A 120 -13.59 7.25 -13.76
CA ALA A 120 -12.67 8.40 -13.80
C ALA A 120 -13.23 9.56 -14.63
N ARG A 121 -12.56 10.73 -14.55
CA ARG A 121 -12.98 11.95 -15.24
C ARG A 121 -12.98 11.89 -16.76
N ASP A 122 -12.21 10.99 -17.36
CA ASP A 122 -12.19 10.71 -18.81
C ASP A 122 -13.29 9.69 -19.22
N GLY A 123 -13.97 9.12 -18.23
CA GLY A 123 -14.95 8.07 -18.40
C GLY A 123 -14.41 6.66 -18.25
N ALA A 124 -13.13 6.39 -18.01
CA ALA A 124 -12.62 5.03 -17.81
C ALA A 124 -13.20 4.41 -16.52
N THR A 125 -13.47 3.10 -16.50
CA THR A 125 -13.86 2.39 -15.26
C THR A 125 -12.62 1.91 -14.51
N ILE A 126 -12.36 2.53 -13.36
CA ILE A 126 -11.22 2.27 -12.50
C ILE A 126 -11.50 1.13 -11.52
N SER A 127 -10.53 0.23 -11.39
CA SER A 127 -10.51 -0.88 -10.44
C SER A 127 -9.70 -0.53 -9.21
N GLY A 128 -10.14 -0.99 -8.03
CA GLY A 128 -9.37 -0.83 -6.81
C GLY A 128 -9.94 -1.57 -5.61
N HIS A 129 -9.29 -1.40 -4.46
CA HIS A 129 -9.72 -1.96 -3.19
C HIS A 129 -9.67 -0.94 -2.05
N VAL A 130 -10.68 -1.00 -1.18
CA VAL A 130 -10.67 -0.28 0.10
C VAL A 130 -10.37 -1.26 1.24
N TRP A 131 -9.36 -0.94 2.03
CA TRP A 131 -8.81 -1.74 3.12
C TRP A 131 -9.05 -1.08 4.47
N ALA A 132 -9.40 -1.88 5.47
CA ALA A 132 -9.52 -1.45 6.86
C ALA A 132 -9.43 -2.68 7.80
N THR A 133 -9.55 -2.44 9.09
CA THR A 133 -9.63 -3.50 10.12
C THR A 133 -10.87 -3.31 10.98
N VAL A 134 -11.32 -4.38 11.64
CA VAL A 134 -12.35 -4.30 12.68
C VAL A 134 -11.81 -3.59 13.91
N ALA A 135 -10.59 -3.94 14.32
CA ALA A 135 -9.87 -3.28 15.39
C ALA A 135 -9.59 -1.81 15.06
N GLY A 136 -9.42 -0.98 16.08
CA GLY A 136 -9.03 0.42 15.94
C GLY A 136 -10.17 1.42 16.13
N PRO A 137 -9.83 2.73 16.10
CA PRO A 137 -10.78 3.82 16.37
C PRO A 137 -11.97 3.84 15.39
N PRO A 138 -13.10 4.45 15.78
CA PRO A 138 -14.27 4.61 14.91
C PRO A 138 -14.05 5.61 13.77
N LYS A 139 -13.07 6.52 13.92
CA LYS A 139 -12.64 7.47 12.90
C LYS A 139 -11.14 7.38 12.72
N ARG A 140 -10.70 7.23 11.48
CA ARG A 140 -9.35 6.83 11.08
C ARG A 140 -8.88 7.70 9.92
N PRO A 141 -7.62 8.14 9.90
CA PRO A 141 -7.12 8.82 8.73
C PRO A 141 -7.24 7.95 7.46
N GLY A 142 -7.36 8.61 6.32
CA GLY A 142 -7.39 7.97 5.01
C GLY A 142 -6.02 7.95 4.35
N ILE A 143 -5.74 6.95 3.54
CA ILE A 143 -4.59 6.91 2.63
C ILE A 143 -5.09 6.53 1.24
N VAL A 144 -4.62 7.23 0.21
CA VAL A 144 -4.69 6.75 -1.18
C VAL A 144 -3.28 6.31 -1.59
N ILE A 145 -3.18 5.13 -2.19
CA ILE A 145 -1.95 4.61 -2.79
C ILE A 145 -2.13 4.65 -4.31
N THR A 146 -1.23 5.34 -5.00
CA THR A 146 -1.19 5.45 -6.47
C THR A 146 -0.05 4.60 -7.02
N ASP A 147 -0.39 3.66 -7.88
CA ASP A 147 0.54 2.65 -8.37
C ASP A 147 1.59 3.21 -9.36
N GLY A 148 2.64 2.43 -9.62
CA GLY A 148 3.69 2.76 -10.59
C GLY A 148 3.26 2.55 -12.05
N SER A 149 4.01 3.10 -13.01
CA SER A 149 3.58 3.16 -14.41
C SER A 149 4.07 2.03 -15.31
N VAL A 150 4.87 1.09 -14.81
CA VAL A 150 5.45 0.00 -15.61
C VAL A 150 4.65 -1.27 -15.40
N GLN A 151 3.35 -1.17 -15.71
CA GLN A 151 2.37 -2.26 -15.56
C GLN A 151 2.37 -2.77 -14.12
N ALA A 152 2.28 -1.84 -13.17
CA ALA A 152 2.21 -2.14 -11.76
C ALA A 152 0.76 -2.02 -11.31
N ASP A 153 0.10 -3.16 -11.20
CA ASP A 153 -1.24 -3.27 -10.61
C ASP A 153 -1.21 -3.17 -9.08
N GLU A 154 -2.35 -2.86 -8.48
CA GLU A 154 -2.46 -2.57 -7.06
C GLU A 154 -1.98 -3.72 -6.16
N GLN A 155 -2.04 -4.97 -6.64
CA GLN A 155 -1.64 -6.18 -5.94
C GLN A 155 -0.17 -6.13 -5.56
N LEU A 156 0.66 -5.45 -6.37
CA LEU A 156 2.07 -5.27 -6.09
C LEU A 156 2.33 -4.39 -4.84
N TYR A 157 1.33 -3.60 -4.42
CA TYR A 157 1.38 -2.67 -3.28
C TYR A 157 0.54 -3.11 -2.09
N TRP A 158 -0.10 -4.30 -2.15
CA TRP A 158 -0.96 -4.79 -1.07
C TRP A 158 -0.22 -4.99 0.26
N TYR A 159 1.10 -5.19 0.26
CA TYR A 159 1.90 -5.22 1.49
C TYR A 159 1.81 -3.90 2.26
N ALA A 160 1.96 -2.77 1.56
CA ALA A 160 1.84 -1.45 2.16
C ALA A 160 0.39 -1.14 2.57
N ALA A 161 -0.57 -1.49 1.71
CA ALA A 161 -2.00 -1.25 1.98
C ALA A 161 -2.49 -2.01 3.22
N GLN A 162 -2.11 -3.28 3.35
CA GLN A 162 -2.48 -4.12 4.48
C GLN A 162 -1.76 -3.66 5.75
N THR A 163 -0.47 -3.30 5.67
CA THR A 163 0.28 -2.77 6.82
C THR A 163 -0.37 -1.48 7.36
N LEU A 164 -0.73 -0.55 6.47
CA LEU A 164 -1.42 0.69 6.87
C LEU A 164 -2.84 0.39 7.43
N ALA A 165 -3.59 -0.53 6.82
CA ALA A 165 -4.88 -0.94 7.39
C ALA A 165 -4.73 -1.56 8.81
N LYS A 166 -3.66 -2.32 9.05
CA LYS A 166 -3.27 -2.85 10.36
C LYS A 166 -2.85 -1.77 11.35
N ALA A 167 -2.18 -0.72 10.87
CA ALA A 167 -1.87 0.46 11.66
C ALA A 167 -3.13 1.29 12.00
N GLY A 168 -4.28 1.00 11.39
CA GLY A 168 -5.55 1.64 11.70
C GLY A 168 -5.95 2.77 10.75
N TYR A 169 -5.49 2.71 9.51
CA TYR A 169 -5.95 3.57 8.41
C TYR A 169 -7.17 2.98 7.68
N VAL A 170 -7.87 3.83 6.92
CA VAL A 170 -8.69 3.39 5.77
C VAL A 170 -7.86 3.64 4.52
N VAL A 171 -7.53 2.60 3.77
CA VAL A 171 -6.62 2.70 2.62
C VAL A 171 -7.40 2.43 1.35
N LEU A 172 -7.19 3.23 0.31
CA LEU A 172 -7.64 2.98 -1.06
C LEU A 172 -6.40 2.72 -1.91
N THR A 173 -6.36 1.55 -2.54
CA THR A 173 -5.48 1.24 -3.68
C THR A 173 -6.33 1.23 -4.94
N PHE A 174 -5.76 1.57 -6.08
CA PHE A 174 -6.45 1.53 -7.36
C PHE A 174 -5.45 1.38 -8.50
N ASP A 175 -5.84 0.63 -9.53
CA ASP A 175 -5.09 0.58 -10.77
C ASP A 175 -5.34 1.88 -11.55
N PRO A 176 -4.33 2.68 -11.90
CA PRO A 176 -4.51 3.81 -12.82
C PRO A 176 -5.12 3.35 -14.14
N GLN A 177 -5.78 4.27 -14.87
CA GLN A 177 -6.31 3.98 -16.21
C GLN A 177 -5.24 3.31 -17.09
N GLY A 178 -5.62 2.26 -17.80
CA GLY A 178 -4.71 1.48 -18.65
C GLY A 178 -3.70 0.60 -17.90
N GLN A 179 -3.91 0.34 -16.61
CA GLN A 179 -3.14 -0.64 -15.85
C GLN A 179 -4.04 -1.64 -15.14
N GLY A 180 -3.49 -2.84 -14.89
CA GLY A 180 -4.14 -3.87 -14.10
C GLY A 180 -5.52 -4.18 -14.65
N GLN A 181 -6.55 -4.03 -13.82
CA GLN A 181 -7.92 -4.26 -14.22
C GLN A 181 -8.71 -2.98 -14.47
N SER A 182 -8.09 -1.80 -14.55
CA SER A 182 -8.75 -0.56 -14.99
C SER A 182 -8.94 -0.52 -16.50
N ASP A 183 -10.00 0.16 -16.96
CA ASP A 183 -10.23 0.32 -18.39
C ASP A 183 -9.05 1.07 -19.04
N THR A 184 -8.67 0.66 -20.26
CA THR A 184 -7.64 1.34 -21.05
C THR A 184 -8.14 2.65 -21.62
N TYR A 185 -9.39 2.69 -22.09
CA TYR A 185 -9.98 3.86 -22.74
C TYR A 185 -11.11 4.48 -21.90
N GLY A 186 -11.22 5.81 -21.99
CA GLY A 186 -12.35 6.58 -21.49
C GLY A 186 -13.61 6.46 -22.35
N GLU A 187 -14.56 7.40 -22.17
CA GLU A 187 -15.79 7.49 -22.96
C GLU A 187 -15.82 8.77 -23.83
N SER A 188 -16.39 8.69 -25.04
CA SER A 188 -17.31 9.73 -25.55
C SER A 188 -17.27 11.15 -24.96
N PRO A 189 -16.43 12.15 -25.31
CA PRO A 189 -15.38 12.28 -26.35
C PRO A 189 -13.92 12.19 -25.85
N ASP A 190 -13.69 11.71 -24.64
CA ASP A 190 -12.38 11.69 -23.99
C ASP A 190 -11.72 10.30 -24.05
N GLN A 191 -12.09 9.45 -25.01
CA GLN A 191 -11.66 8.04 -25.05
C GLN A 191 -10.15 7.84 -25.02
N ASN A 192 -9.40 8.81 -25.56
CA ASN A 192 -7.94 8.74 -25.68
C ASN A 192 -7.22 9.64 -24.65
N GLU A 193 -7.95 10.33 -23.77
CA GLU A 193 -7.33 11.02 -22.65
C GLU A 193 -6.62 9.99 -21.78
N GLY A 194 -5.38 10.27 -21.37
CA GLY A 194 -4.62 9.34 -20.55
C GLY A 194 -4.08 8.11 -21.28
N VAL A 195 -4.17 8.02 -22.62
CA VAL A 195 -3.74 6.83 -23.39
C VAL A 195 -2.59 7.13 -24.35
N PRO A 196 -1.46 6.39 -24.29
CA PRO A 196 -1.07 5.44 -23.23
C PRO A 196 -0.84 6.11 -21.87
N ALA A 197 -1.01 5.35 -20.78
CA ALA A 197 -0.94 5.87 -19.42
C ALA A 197 0.37 6.62 -19.12
N GLN A 198 1.47 6.14 -19.68
CA GLN A 198 2.83 6.63 -19.45
C GLN A 198 3.16 7.92 -20.22
N THR A 199 2.37 8.30 -21.24
CA THR A 199 2.72 9.46 -22.07
C THR A 199 2.06 10.75 -21.63
N ASP A 200 0.85 10.66 -21.05
CA ASP A 200 0.03 11.82 -20.66
C ASP A 200 0.22 12.17 -19.17
N GLY A 201 0.59 11.18 -18.33
CA GLY A 201 0.74 11.36 -16.88
C GLY A 201 -0.58 11.50 -16.12
N ARG A 202 -1.64 11.98 -16.77
CA ARG A 202 -3.00 12.16 -16.19
C ARG A 202 -3.49 10.95 -15.38
N PRO A 203 -3.37 9.68 -15.82
CA PRO A 203 -3.81 8.55 -15.00
C PRO A 203 -3.20 8.49 -13.59
N PHE A 204 -2.01 9.06 -13.39
CA PHE A 204 -1.34 9.10 -12.08
C PHE A 204 -1.64 10.38 -11.29
N TYR A 205 -1.90 11.50 -11.96
CA TYR A 205 -2.19 12.79 -11.32
C TYR A 205 -3.70 12.98 -11.12
N ASP A 206 -4.45 13.05 -12.22
CA ASP A 206 -5.91 13.07 -12.25
C ASP A 206 -6.50 11.84 -11.56
N GLY A 207 -5.93 10.66 -11.81
CA GLY A 207 -6.37 9.43 -11.16
C GLY A 207 -6.21 9.47 -9.65
N THR A 208 -5.14 10.09 -9.13
CA THR A 208 -4.96 10.30 -7.68
C THR A 208 -6.06 11.20 -7.12
N GLU A 209 -6.38 12.30 -7.81
CA GLU A 209 -7.44 13.22 -7.40
C GLU A 209 -8.83 12.56 -7.47
N ASP A 210 -9.10 11.77 -8.50
CA ASP A 210 -10.35 11.02 -8.67
C ASP A 210 -10.50 9.94 -7.58
N ALA A 211 -9.42 9.22 -7.26
CA ALA A 211 -9.38 8.27 -6.16
C ALA A 211 -9.59 8.97 -4.80
N LEU A 212 -9.02 10.17 -4.61
CA LEU A 212 -9.25 10.99 -3.42
C LEU A 212 -10.73 11.43 -3.33
N ASN A 213 -11.32 11.86 -4.43
CA ASN A 213 -12.75 12.18 -4.51
C ASN A 213 -13.63 10.96 -4.18
N PHE A 214 -13.28 9.78 -4.69
CA PHE A 214 -13.96 8.53 -4.34
C PHE A 214 -13.79 8.19 -2.86
N LEU A 215 -12.59 8.29 -2.28
CA LEU A 215 -12.34 7.99 -0.87
C LEU A 215 -13.22 8.86 0.05
N PHE A 216 -13.42 10.14 -0.30
CA PHE A 216 -14.20 11.11 0.46
C PHE A 216 -15.72 10.96 0.32
N SER A 217 -16.19 10.17 -0.66
CA SER A 217 -17.61 10.00 -0.94
C SER A 217 -18.35 9.23 0.16
N ASP A 218 -19.65 9.52 0.30
CA ASP A 218 -20.52 8.91 1.30
C ASP A 218 -21.98 8.81 0.79
N PRO A 219 -22.92 8.16 1.51
CA PRO A 219 -24.30 8.02 1.02
C PRO A 219 -25.07 9.35 0.83
N ARG A 220 -24.64 10.45 1.46
CA ARG A 220 -25.23 11.79 1.28
C ARG A 220 -24.55 12.55 0.15
N HIS A 221 -23.27 12.27 -0.10
CA HIS A 221 -22.49 12.81 -1.21
C HIS A 221 -21.85 11.66 -1.99
N PRO A 222 -22.62 10.96 -2.85
CA PRO A 222 -22.08 9.89 -3.68
C PRO A 222 -20.94 10.42 -4.57
N TYR A 223 -20.05 9.51 -4.98
CA TYR A 223 -18.97 9.84 -5.89
C TYR A 223 -19.53 10.27 -7.25
N GLU A 224 -18.99 11.38 -7.75
CA GLU A 224 -19.27 11.95 -9.06
C GLU A 224 -17.92 12.39 -9.66
N PRO A 225 -17.53 11.88 -10.84
CA PRO A 225 -16.30 12.32 -11.50
C PRO A 225 -16.39 13.80 -11.86
N VAL A 226 -15.26 14.49 -11.76
CA VAL A 226 -15.12 15.85 -12.28
C VAL A 226 -15.12 15.82 -13.82
N GLY A 227 -15.19 16.99 -14.45
CA GLY A 227 -15.09 17.06 -15.92
C GLY A 227 -13.71 16.63 -16.42
N SER A 228 -13.65 16.02 -17.59
CA SER A 228 -12.38 15.57 -18.21
C SER A 228 -11.40 16.73 -18.43
N CYS A 229 -10.11 16.43 -18.37
CA CYS A 229 -9.09 17.45 -18.55
C CYS A 229 -9.01 17.94 -20.01
N SER A 230 -9.28 17.08 -20.99
CA SER A 230 -9.16 17.41 -22.42
C SER A 230 -10.30 18.28 -22.93
N THR A 231 -11.54 17.98 -22.51
CA THR A 231 -12.75 18.62 -23.08
C THR A 231 -13.70 19.24 -22.06
N GLY A 232 -13.52 18.97 -20.76
CA GLY A 232 -14.42 19.41 -19.70
C GLY A 232 -15.73 18.62 -19.67
N THR A 233 -15.81 17.51 -20.40
CA THR A 233 -17.02 16.68 -20.46
C THR A 233 -17.24 15.98 -19.13
N SER A 234 -18.47 16.02 -18.61
CA SER A 234 -18.82 15.29 -17.39
C SER A 234 -19.25 13.86 -17.70
N HIS A 235 -18.60 12.90 -17.05
CA HIS A 235 -18.94 11.47 -17.12
C HIS A 235 -19.81 11.00 -15.93
N ALA A 236 -20.42 11.93 -15.19
CA ALA A 236 -21.31 11.64 -14.07
C ALA A 236 -22.51 10.76 -14.46
N ALA A 237 -22.99 10.89 -15.70
CA ALA A 237 -24.08 10.07 -16.23
C ALA A 237 -23.69 8.58 -16.32
N LYS A 238 -22.46 8.27 -16.75
CA LYS A 238 -21.90 6.91 -16.78
C LYS A 238 -21.79 6.34 -15.37
N GLN A 239 -21.15 7.06 -14.45
CA GLN A 239 -21.04 6.66 -13.04
C GLN A 239 -22.41 6.31 -12.44
N LYS A 240 -23.40 7.21 -12.59
CA LYS A 240 -24.76 6.99 -12.09
C LYS A 240 -25.44 5.77 -12.72
N ALA A 241 -25.26 5.56 -14.03
CA ALA A 241 -25.82 4.41 -14.73
C ALA A 241 -25.21 3.10 -14.24
N ARG A 242 -23.88 3.04 -14.07
CA ARG A 242 -23.15 1.85 -13.58
C ARG A 242 -23.46 1.54 -12.12
N VAL A 243 -23.57 2.55 -11.27
CA VAL A 243 -24.05 2.41 -9.88
C VAL A 243 -25.46 1.83 -9.84
N LYS A 244 -26.39 2.32 -10.68
CA LYS A 244 -27.76 1.80 -10.75
C LYS A 244 -27.80 0.33 -11.18
N GLN A 245 -26.86 -0.10 -12.02
CA GLN A 245 -26.69 -1.49 -12.45
C GLN A 245 -26.01 -2.36 -11.39
N GLY A 246 -25.41 -1.75 -10.35
CA GLY A 246 -24.64 -2.44 -9.34
C GLY A 246 -23.30 -2.97 -9.86
N LEU A 247 -22.75 -2.27 -10.86
CA LEU A 247 -21.42 -2.50 -11.42
C LEU A 247 -20.38 -1.62 -10.71
N ASP A 248 -20.72 -0.35 -10.46
CA ASP A 248 -19.85 0.59 -9.75
C ASP A 248 -20.31 0.84 -8.31
N ALA A 249 -19.35 1.19 -7.46
CA ALA A 249 -19.59 1.66 -6.11
C ALA A 249 -20.09 3.11 -6.14
N ALA A 250 -21.21 3.37 -5.46
CA ALA A 250 -21.74 4.73 -5.33
C ALA A 250 -20.87 5.63 -4.46
N TYR A 251 -20.13 5.02 -3.53
CA TYR A 251 -19.27 5.72 -2.57
C TYR A 251 -18.31 4.75 -1.88
N ASN A 252 -17.33 5.28 -1.14
CA ASN A 252 -16.40 4.53 -0.31
C ASN A 252 -17.15 3.56 0.64
N PRO A 253 -16.98 2.23 0.53
CA PRO A 253 -17.71 1.26 1.34
C PRO A 253 -17.38 1.32 2.84
N PHE A 254 -16.27 1.96 3.22
CA PHE A 254 -15.83 2.18 4.60
C PHE A 254 -15.89 3.65 5.02
N TRP A 255 -16.72 4.47 4.36
CA TRP A 255 -16.93 5.90 4.69
C TRP A 255 -17.22 6.14 6.18
N GLN A 256 -17.87 5.20 6.88
CA GLN A 256 -18.14 5.34 8.32
C GLN A 256 -16.87 5.42 9.15
N LEU A 257 -15.78 4.76 8.72
CA LEU A 257 -14.50 4.74 9.42
C LEU A 257 -13.62 5.94 9.08
N LEU A 258 -13.84 6.61 7.94
CA LEU A 258 -12.96 7.68 7.48
C LEU A 258 -13.09 8.94 8.35
N ASN A 259 -11.94 9.44 8.82
CA ASN A 259 -11.72 10.80 9.26
C ASN A 259 -11.31 11.63 8.04
N ARG A 260 -12.22 12.45 7.53
CA ARG A 260 -12.03 13.23 6.30
C ARG A 260 -11.05 14.41 6.48
N SER A 261 -10.66 14.73 7.71
CA SER A 261 -9.72 15.83 8.01
C SER A 261 -8.26 15.40 8.00
N GLU A 262 -7.99 14.10 8.02
CA GLU A 262 -6.65 13.52 8.11
C GLU A 262 -6.47 12.54 6.96
N VAL A 263 -5.86 12.99 5.86
CA VAL A 263 -5.61 12.15 4.68
C VAL A 263 -4.19 12.37 4.16
N GLY A 264 -3.52 11.27 3.84
CA GLY A 264 -2.22 11.27 3.17
C GLY A 264 -2.27 10.55 1.83
N LEU A 265 -1.22 10.76 1.04
CA LEU A 265 -1.03 10.08 -0.25
C LEU A 265 0.28 9.32 -0.24
N ALA A 266 0.29 8.12 -0.80
CA ALA A 266 1.51 7.40 -1.12
C ALA A 266 1.49 6.98 -2.59
N GLY A 267 2.65 6.85 -3.22
CA GLY A 267 2.68 6.37 -4.60
C GLY A 267 4.06 5.99 -5.05
N HIS A 268 4.12 5.17 -6.10
CA HIS A 268 5.37 4.62 -6.65
C HIS A 268 5.69 5.16 -8.04
N SER A 269 6.94 5.44 -8.37
CA SER A 269 7.36 5.79 -9.73
C SER A 269 6.59 7.00 -10.26
N TYR A 270 5.91 6.89 -11.41
CA TYR A 270 5.00 7.93 -11.90
C TYR A 270 3.84 8.24 -10.94
N GLY A 271 3.38 7.26 -10.16
CA GLY A 271 2.47 7.48 -9.03
C GLY A 271 3.11 8.31 -7.92
N ALA A 272 4.41 8.15 -7.65
CA ALA A 272 5.16 8.99 -6.71
C ALA A 272 5.22 10.44 -7.17
N ALA A 273 5.43 10.65 -8.47
CA ALA A 273 5.35 11.98 -9.11
C ALA A 273 3.97 12.62 -8.92
N GLY A 274 2.91 11.87 -9.24
CA GLY A 274 1.53 12.32 -9.07
C GLY A 274 1.20 12.70 -7.62
N VAL A 275 1.48 11.82 -6.65
CA VAL A 275 1.16 12.12 -5.25
C VAL A 275 2.01 13.25 -4.68
N SER A 276 3.25 13.43 -5.13
CA SER A 276 4.12 14.52 -4.69
C SER A 276 3.53 15.88 -5.04
N TYR A 277 3.06 16.04 -6.28
CA TYR A 277 2.39 17.26 -6.72
C TYR A 277 1.00 17.42 -6.08
N ILE A 278 0.14 16.40 -6.17
CA ILE A 278 -1.25 16.48 -5.70
C ILE A 278 -1.32 16.72 -4.19
N ALA A 279 -0.36 16.22 -3.40
CA ALA A 279 -0.33 16.49 -1.96
C ALA A 279 -0.12 17.98 -1.65
N GLN A 280 0.68 18.70 -2.45
CA GLN A 280 0.91 20.12 -2.25
C GLN A 280 -0.26 20.96 -2.79
N TRP A 281 -0.91 20.48 -3.85
CA TRP A 281 -2.00 21.17 -4.53
C TRP A 281 -3.36 20.99 -3.81
N ASP A 282 -3.71 19.78 -3.38
CA ASP A 282 -5.01 19.49 -2.78
C ASP A 282 -5.02 19.83 -1.27
N PRO A 283 -5.87 20.80 -0.84
CA PRO A 283 -5.89 21.25 0.56
C PRO A 283 -6.36 20.18 1.57
N ARG A 284 -6.99 19.10 1.09
CA ARG A 284 -7.45 17.98 1.93
C ARG A 284 -6.29 17.13 2.42
N VAL A 285 -5.19 17.07 1.67
CA VAL A 285 -4.02 16.24 1.98
C VAL A 285 -3.14 16.90 3.05
N LYS A 286 -2.57 16.07 3.93
CA LYS A 286 -1.76 16.51 5.08
C LYS A 286 -0.32 16.01 5.05
N ALA A 287 -0.03 14.93 4.34
CA ALA A 287 1.31 14.38 4.21
C ALA A 287 1.42 13.48 2.97
N VAL A 288 2.64 13.34 2.44
CA VAL A 288 2.96 12.46 1.32
C VAL A 288 4.14 11.54 1.61
N VAL A 289 4.09 10.32 1.07
CA VAL A 289 5.24 9.40 0.98
C VAL A 289 5.41 8.99 -0.48
N ALA A 290 6.54 9.32 -1.07
CA ALA A 290 6.85 9.06 -2.47
C ALA A 290 7.90 7.94 -2.58
N TRP A 291 7.54 6.87 -3.28
CA TRP A 291 8.36 5.68 -3.48
C TRP A 291 9.04 5.75 -4.87
N ASP A 292 10.31 6.14 -4.89
CA ASP A 292 11.23 6.26 -6.03
C ASP A 292 10.67 7.11 -7.19
N ASP A 293 10.60 8.44 -7.09
CA ASP A 293 11.20 9.32 -6.07
C ASP A 293 10.26 10.49 -5.69
N LEU A 294 10.57 11.20 -4.59
CA LEU A 294 9.85 12.43 -4.20
C LEU A 294 10.00 13.52 -5.27
N GLY A 295 8.88 14.10 -5.66
CA GLY A 295 8.80 15.17 -6.66
C GLY A 295 8.53 16.56 -6.07
N GLY A 296 8.70 17.56 -6.93
CA GLY A 296 8.41 18.95 -6.61
C GLY A 296 6.93 19.34 -6.64
N PRO A 297 6.63 20.60 -6.31
CA PRO A 297 5.27 21.11 -6.23
C PRO A 297 4.72 21.60 -7.58
N GLY A 298 5.44 21.41 -8.69
CA GLY A 298 4.93 21.61 -10.04
C GLY A 298 4.54 20.29 -10.73
N PRO A 299 3.62 20.33 -11.70
CA PRO A 299 3.11 19.13 -12.38
C PRO A 299 4.15 18.46 -13.30
N ASN A 300 5.32 19.08 -13.50
CA ASN A 300 6.44 18.56 -14.30
C ASN A 300 7.76 18.58 -13.52
N ASP A 301 7.69 18.59 -12.19
CA ASP A 301 8.86 18.76 -11.31
C ASP A 301 9.33 17.43 -10.70
N ALA A 302 8.73 16.29 -11.07
CA ALA A 302 9.16 15.01 -10.53
C ALA A 302 10.38 14.45 -11.31
N PRO A 303 11.42 13.94 -10.64
CA PRO A 303 12.52 13.29 -11.32
C PRO A 303 12.04 12.04 -12.07
N VAL A 304 12.68 11.70 -13.19
CA VAL A 304 12.42 10.43 -13.87
C VAL A 304 12.87 9.28 -12.96
N PRO A 305 11.99 8.34 -12.58
CA PRO A 305 12.36 7.18 -11.76
C PRO A 305 13.48 6.38 -12.42
N GLY A 306 14.51 6.06 -11.65
CA GLY A 306 15.71 5.37 -12.16
C GLY A 306 16.56 6.18 -13.15
N GLY A 307 16.31 7.49 -13.28
CA GLY A 307 17.15 8.38 -14.07
C GLY A 307 18.57 8.45 -13.53
N THR A 308 19.52 8.79 -14.41
CA THR A 308 20.92 8.98 -14.01
C THR A 308 20.99 10.02 -12.89
N PRO A 309 21.69 9.76 -11.77
CA PRO A 309 21.88 10.74 -10.71
C PRO A 309 22.41 12.07 -11.27
N GLY A 310 21.75 13.18 -10.91
CA GLY A 310 22.06 14.51 -11.46
C GLY A 310 21.40 14.82 -12.82
N SER A 311 20.54 13.95 -13.33
CA SER A 311 19.67 14.23 -14.48
C SER A 311 18.72 15.38 -14.17
N THR A 312 18.55 16.29 -15.13
CA THR A 312 17.53 17.35 -15.10
C THR A 312 16.24 16.94 -15.80
N GLN A 313 16.15 15.68 -16.28
CA GLN A 313 14.92 15.19 -16.89
C GLN A 313 13.86 14.98 -15.82
N THR A 314 12.65 15.43 -16.13
CA THR A 314 11.49 15.26 -15.27
C THR A 314 10.38 14.52 -16.00
N ILE A 315 9.51 13.90 -15.21
CA ILE A 315 8.22 13.39 -15.64
C ILE A 315 7.11 14.28 -15.09
N GLY A 316 5.94 14.21 -15.71
CA GLY A 316 4.85 15.10 -15.37
C GLY A 316 3.54 14.78 -16.04
N GLU A 317 2.59 15.67 -15.86
CA GLU A 317 1.27 15.60 -16.45
C GLU A 317 1.17 16.57 -17.64
N ALA A 318 0.47 16.16 -18.70
CA ALA A 318 0.10 17.11 -19.74
C ALA A 318 -0.86 18.18 -19.20
N ALA A 319 -0.88 19.34 -19.85
CA ALA A 319 -1.79 20.42 -19.49
C ALA A 319 -3.26 19.96 -19.54
N CYS A 320 -4.15 20.66 -18.83
CA CYS A 320 -5.61 20.47 -18.88
C CYS A 320 -6.23 21.55 -19.77
N PRO A 321 -6.50 21.33 -21.08
CA PRO A 321 -7.06 22.36 -21.96
C PRO A 321 -8.44 22.86 -21.52
N ALA A 322 -9.23 22.03 -20.84
CA ALA A 322 -10.55 22.39 -20.34
C ALA A 322 -10.49 23.40 -19.19
N ASP A 323 -9.42 23.35 -18.38
CA ASP A 323 -9.11 24.34 -17.35
C ASP A 323 -7.61 24.69 -17.35
N PRO A 324 -7.17 25.62 -18.19
CA PRO A 324 -5.76 25.99 -18.28
C PRO A 324 -5.19 26.67 -17.03
N ALA A 325 -6.03 27.02 -16.06
CA ALA A 325 -5.60 27.55 -14.76
C ALA A 325 -5.32 26.41 -13.75
N ASP A 326 -5.75 25.19 -14.05
CA ASP A 326 -5.37 23.99 -13.32
C ASP A 326 -3.93 23.57 -13.68
N ARG A 327 -3.33 22.70 -12.86
CA ARG A 327 -1.96 22.18 -13.05
C ARG A 327 -0.90 23.29 -13.08
N THR A 328 -0.91 24.13 -12.05
CA THR A 328 0.05 25.22 -11.85
C THR A 328 1.05 24.90 -10.74
N LEU A 329 2.22 25.52 -10.80
CA LEU A 329 3.20 25.44 -9.72
C LEU A 329 2.59 25.97 -8.42
N VAL A 330 2.61 25.16 -7.36
CA VAL A 330 2.21 25.56 -6.01
C VAL A 330 3.42 25.65 -5.09
N ALA A 331 3.21 26.15 -3.87
CA ALA A 331 4.26 26.16 -2.85
C ALA A 331 4.34 24.80 -2.15
N VAL A 332 5.56 24.39 -1.76
CA VAL A 332 5.73 23.28 -0.81
C VAL A 332 5.18 23.70 0.55
N THR A 333 4.15 23.02 1.03
CA THR A 333 3.50 23.31 2.33
C THR A 333 3.17 22.08 3.15
N LYS A 334 3.22 20.87 2.57
CA LYS A 334 2.92 19.60 3.23
C LYS A 334 4.18 18.77 3.40
N PRO A 335 4.36 18.12 4.56
CA PRO A 335 5.50 17.23 4.81
C PRO A 335 5.56 16.10 3.78
N GLY A 336 6.75 15.86 3.25
CA GLY A 336 7.00 14.84 2.22
C GLY A 336 8.20 13.97 2.53
N LEU A 337 8.00 12.65 2.54
CA LEU A 337 9.06 11.66 2.65
C LEU A 337 9.30 11.03 1.30
N GLY A 338 10.52 11.15 0.78
CA GLY A 338 11.00 10.31 -0.31
C GLY A 338 11.60 9.01 0.22
N MET A 339 11.46 7.97 -0.58
CA MET A 339 12.20 6.74 -0.42
C MET A 339 12.70 6.30 -1.79
N SER A 340 13.97 5.97 -1.91
CA SER A 340 14.58 5.50 -3.15
C SER A 340 15.41 4.26 -2.92
N ALA A 341 16.06 3.76 -3.97
CA ALA A 341 17.03 2.67 -3.86
C ALA A 341 18.36 2.96 -4.58
N ASP A 342 19.38 2.12 -4.42
CA ASP A 342 20.67 2.29 -5.13
C ASP A 342 20.52 2.26 -6.66
N TYR A 343 19.62 1.42 -7.17
CA TYR A 343 19.51 1.12 -8.59
C TYR A 343 18.16 1.54 -9.18
N GLY A 344 18.17 1.96 -10.45
CA GLY A 344 16.98 2.36 -11.19
C GLY A 344 16.23 1.21 -11.87
N LEU A 345 15.55 1.52 -12.97
CA LEU A 345 14.79 0.58 -13.80
C LEU A 345 15.24 0.64 -15.28
N PRO A 346 15.60 -0.50 -15.91
CA PRO A 346 15.96 -1.76 -15.27
C PRO A 346 17.21 -1.59 -14.38
N PRO A 347 17.37 -2.40 -13.32
CA PRO A 347 18.52 -2.29 -12.43
C PRO A 347 19.81 -2.60 -13.20
N SER A 348 20.80 -1.74 -13.04
CA SER A 348 22.15 -1.94 -13.58
C SER A 348 23.20 -1.53 -12.55
N PRO A 349 24.33 -2.23 -12.46
CA PRO A 349 25.38 -1.89 -11.51
C PRO A 349 26.01 -0.54 -11.88
N ASN A 350 26.42 0.20 -10.87
CA ASN A 350 27.17 1.43 -11.06
C ASN A 350 28.52 1.13 -11.73
N THR A 351 28.99 2.03 -12.59
CA THR A 351 30.32 1.94 -13.23
C THR A 351 31.31 2.98 -12.71
N SER A 352 30.82 3.89 -11.86
CA SER A 352 31.57 4.94 -11.18
C SER A 352 30.82 5.35 -9.90
N LEU A 353 31.44 6.17 -9.06
CA LEU A 353 30.75 6.70 -7.87
C LEU A 353 29.63 7.66 -8.31
N PRO A 354 28.38 7.41 -7.90
CA PRO A 354 27.32 8.39 -8.11
C PRO A 354 27.50 9.59 -7.15
N PRO A 355 26.93 10.76 -7.48
CA PRO A 355 26.84 11.90 -6.56
C PRO A 355 26.02 11.51 -5.32
N PRO A 356 26.56 11.62 -4.09
CA PRO A 356 25.89 11.11 -2.88
C PRO A 356 24.54 11.77 -2.54
N GLU A 357 24.34 13.02 -2.96
CA GLU A 357 23.07 13.75 -2.76
C GLU A 357 22.12 13.61 -3.96
N GLY A 358 22.48 12.81 -4.98
CA GLY A 358 21.80 12.77 -6.28
C GLY A 358 20.32 12.38 -6.23
N LYS A 359 19.87 11.78 -5.11
CA LYS A 359 18.48 11.38 -4.86
C LYS A 359 17.72 12.28 -3.89
N SER A 360 18.41 13.20 -3.20
CA SER A 360 17.84 14.00 -2.12
C SER A 360 17.40 15.40 -2.56
N THR A 361 17.45 15.72 -3.86
CA THR A 361 17.18 17.06 -4.42
C THR A 361 15.86 17.64 -3.91
N TRP A 362 14.76 16.90 -3.99
CA TRP A 362 13.46 17.42 -3.55
C TRP A 362 13.32 17.46 -2.04
N SER A 363 13.88 16.49 -1.32
CA SER A 363 13.94 16.55 0.13
C SER A 363 14.68 17.81 0.62
N LEU A 364 15.78 18.19 -0.02
CA LEU A 364 16.49 19.45 0.28
C LEU A 364 15.65 20.69 -0.06
N ASN A 365 14.90 20.67 -1.16
CA ASN A 365 14.00 21.77 -1.51
C ASN A 365 12.85 21.94 -0.50
N TYR A 366 12.31 20.85 0.05
CA TYR A 366 11.31 20.90 1.12
C TYR A 366 11.90 21.50 2.40
N SER A 367 13.13 21.11 2.74
CA SER A 367 13.89 21.65 3.88
C SER A 367 14.09 23.17 3.72
N ALA A 368 14.47 23.62 2.52
CA ALA A 368 14.62 25.04 2.20
C ALA A 368 13.31 25.83 2.29
N ALA A 369 12.15 25.17 2.11
CA ALA A 369 10.83 25.75 2.33
C ALA A 369 10.38 25.73 3.81
N GLY A 370 11.19 25.15 4.72
CA GLY A 370 10.86 25.00 6.13
C GLY A 370 9.79 23.94 6.39
N VAL A 371 9.69 22.94 5.51
CA VAL A 371 8.69 21.86 5.56
C VAL A 371 9.37 20.54 5.87
N ASP A 372 8.85 19.81 6.85
CA ASP A 372 9.41 18.53 7.29
C ASP A 372 9.54 17.53 6.13
N THR A 373 10.68 16.86 6.07
CA THR A 373 11.01 15.96 4.95
C THR A 373 12.07 14.93 5.30
N GLY A 374 12.24 13.96 4.41
CA GLY A 374 13.33 12.99 4.43
C GLY A 374 13.50 12.36 3.06
N GLU A 375 14.61 11.65 2.91
CA GLU A 375 14.90 10.78 1.77
C GLU A 375 15.57 9.52 2.30
N ILE A 376 14.94 8.35 2.17
CA ILE A 376 15.48 7.08 2.66
C ILE A 376 15.94 6.25 1.47
N ILE A 377 17.22 5.90 1.40
CA ILE A 377 17.79 5.17 0.27
C ILE A 377 18.14 3.74 0.66
N ILE A 378 17.46 2.76 0.05
CA ILE A 378 17.66 1.33 0.29
C ILE A 378 18.97 0.87 -0.36
N ARG A 379 19.87 0.33 0.46
CA ARG A 379 21.14 -0.28 0.03
C ARG A 379 20.88 -1.49 -0.84
N GLY A 380 21.56 -1.55 -1.98
CA GLY A 380 21.50 -2.68 -2.89
C GLY A 380 20.12 -2.91 -3.52
N GLY A 381 19.13 -2.11 -3.16
CA GLY A 381 17.79 -2.19 -3.68
C GLY A 381 17.67 -1.57 -5.07
N SER A 382 16.55 -1.81 -5.73
CA SER A 382 16.21 -1.20 -7.01
C SER A 382 14.86 -0.49 -6.97
N HIS A 383 14.50 0.16 -8.08
CA HIS A 383 13.14 0.66 -8.33
C HIS A 383 12.04 -0.39 -8.03
N LEU A 384 12.38 -1.68 -8.11
CA LEU A 384 11.46 -2.79 -7.92
C LEU A 384 11.36 -3.22 -6.45
N ASP A 385 12.04 -2.54 -5.53
CA ASP A 385 11.85 -2.78 -4.10
C ASP A 385 10.46 -2.38 -3.61
N PHE A 386 9.86 -1.39 -4.25
CA PHE A 386 8.59 -0.80 -3.88
C PHE A 386 7.37 -1.54 -4.41
N SER A 387 7.52 -2.35 -5.47
CA SER A 387 6.52 -3.25 -6.01
C SER A 387 6.90 -4.71 -5.73
N PHE A 388 6.03 -5.47 -5.05
CA PHE A 388 6.34 -6.88 -4.78
C PHE A 388 6.08 -7.74 -6.02
N ILE A 389 7.10 -7.93 -6.86
CA ILE A 389 7.03 -8.74 -8.08
C ILE A 389 7.66 -10.13 -7.82
N PRO A 390 6.90 -11.24 -7.85
CA PRO A 390 7.43 -12.59 -7.59
C PRO A 390 8.08 -13.20 -8.84
N ASN A 391 9.03 -12.50 -9.46
CA ASN A 391 9.71 -12.93 -10.68
C ASN A 391 11.18 -12.48 -10.70
N GLN A 392 12.09 -13.44 -10.94
CA GLN A 392 13.55 -13.23 -10.89
C GLN A 392 14.08 -12.18 -11.87
N ALA A 393 13.33 -11.86 -12.94
CA ALA A 393 13.70 -10.79 -13.87
C ALA A 393 13.62 -9.39 -13.22
N PHE A 394 12.96 -9.29 -12.07
CA PHE A 394 12.67 -8.05 -11.36
C PHE A 394 13.37 -8.08 -9.99
N GLY A 395 14.66 -7.77 -10.01
CA GLY A 395 15.52 -7.84 -8.83
C GLY A 395 15.19 -6.78 -7.78
N ALA A 396 15.06 -7.18 -6.52
CA ALA A 396 14.84 -6.34 -5.37
C ALA A 396 15.46 -6.96 -4.09
N SER A 397 15.75 -6.13 -3.10
CA SER A 397 16.31 -6.57 -1.81
C SER A 397 15.33 -7.44 -1.01
N LEU A 398 15.84 -8.25 -0.08
CA LEU A 398 14.98 -9.03 0.82
C LEU A 398 14.19 -8.11 1.77
N ARG A 399 14.81 -7.03 2.24
CA ARG A 399 14.30 -6.20 3.35
C ARG A 399 13.67 -4.88 2.92
N GLY A 400 13.75 -4.50 1.65
CA GLY A 400 13.19 -3.23 1.15
C GLY A 400 11.70 -3.05 1.49
N ALA A 401 10.86 -4.06 1.23
CA ALA A 401 9.43 -3.97 1.56
C ALA A 401 9.16 -3.77 3.07
N ASP A 402 10.00 -4.33 3.94
CA ASP A 402 9.91 -4.13 5.39
C ASP A 402 10.29 -2.68 5.78
N GLU A 403 11.37 -2.16 5.22
CA GLU A 403 11.84 -0.79 5.46
C GLU A 403 10.83 0.25 4.93
N ILE A 404 10.30 0.04 3.73
CA ILE A 404 9.26 0.86 3.10
C ILE A 404 8.02 0.90 3.97
N ALA A 405 7.52 -0.27 4.39
CA ALA A 405 6.34 -0.36 5.25
C ALA A 405 6.56 0.33 6.60
N TRP A 406 7.77 0.22 7.18
CA TRP A 406 8.14 0.86 8.44
C TRP A 406 8.09 2.39 8.35
N TYR A 407 8.87 2.99 7.44
CA TYR A 407 8.99 4.44 7.34
C TYR A 407 7.70 5.08 6.84
N THR A 408 7.01 4.46 5.88
CA THR A 408 5.69 4.92 5.42
C THR A 408 4.71 4.99 6.58
N THR A 409 4.64 3.94 7.41
CA THR A 409 3.71 3.90 8.55
C THR A 409 4.10 4.92 9.61
N ALA A 410 5.39 5.04 9.95
CA ALA A 410 5.87 6.00 10.94
C ALA A 410 5.62 7.45 10.49
N TRP A 411 5.82 7.75 9.20
CA TRP A 411 5.56 9.07 8.62
C TRP A 411 4.09 9.47 8.73
N PHE A 412 3.18 8.60 8.28
CA PHE A 412 1.75 8.89 8.40
C PHE A 412 1.26 8.89 9.84
N ASP A 413 1.86 8.09 10.73
CA ASP A 413 1.49 8.12 12.15
C ASP A 413 1.86 9.47 12.77
N LYS A 414 2.99 10.05 12.38
CA LYS A 414 3.40 11.40 12.79
C LYS A 414 2.42 12.46 12.32
N TYR A 415 2.15 12.54 11.02
CA TYR A 415 1.45 13.71 10.45
C TYR A 415 -0.07 13.57 10.36
N LEU A 416 -0.62 12.35 10.38
CA LEU A 416 -2.06 12.13 10.26
C LEU A 416 -2.71 11.68 11.57
N LYS A 417 -1.97 10.91 12.39
CA LYS A 417 -2.46 10.48 13.71
C LYS A 417 -1.97 11.37 14.84
N HIS A 418 -0.91 12.16 14.61
CA HIS A 418 -0.21 12.91 15.65
C HIS A 418 0.26 11.97 16.76
N ASP A 419 0.73 10.78 16.40
CA ASP A 419 1.15 9.74 17.33
C ASP A 419 2.49 10.14 18.00
N PRO A 420 2.55 10.28 19.34
CA PRO A 420 3.76 10.70 20.04
C PRO A 420 4.90 9.67 19.95
N THR A 421 4.62 8.44 19.53
CA THR A 421 5.63 7.38 19.33
C THR A 421 6.22 7.38 17.92
N ALA A 422 5.67 8.16 16.99
CA ALA A 422 6.11 8.17 15.60
C ALA A 422 7.55 8.68 15.44
N ASP A 423 7.94 9.71 16.21
CA ASP A 423 9.31 10.22 16.23
C ASP A 423 10.30 9.09 16.55
N ALA A 424 10.05 8.27 17.58
CA ALA A 424 10.97 7.20 17.94
C ALA A 424 11.14 6.13 16.85
N ARG A 425 10.11 5.94 16.00
CA ARG A 425 10.16 5.02 14.86
C ARG A 425 10.85 5.62 13.65
N LEU A 426 10.70 6.92 13.39
CA LEU A 426 11.43 7.63 12.34
C LEU A 426 12.93 7.74 12.66
N LEU A 427 13.28 7.94 13.94
CA LEU A 427 14.66 8.10 14.41
C LEU A 427 15.35 6.76 14.75
N THR A 428 14.79 5.62 14.33
CA THR A 428 15.26 4.29 14.77
C THR A 428 16.68 3.97 14.28
N GLU A 429 17.47 3.29 15.11
CA GLU A 429 18.75 2.69 14.72
C GLU A 429 18.59 1.28 14.10
N ARG A 430 17.40 0.69 14.08
CA ARG A 430 17.20 -0.73 13.68
C ARG A 430 17.76 -1.04 12.30
N TRP A 431 17.65 -0.10 11.37
CA TRP A 431 18.04 -0.28 9.96
C TRP A 431 19.53 -0.08 9.74
N ARG A 432 20.27 0.43 10.74
CA ARG A 432 21.74 0.55 10.70
C ARG A 432 22.45 -0.76 11.08
N SER A 433 21.73 -1.66 11.74
CA SER A 433 22.28 -2.91 12.26
C SER A 433 21.22 -4.00 12.31
N ASP A 434 20.53 -4.21 11.18
CA ASP A 434 19.51 -5.23 11.08
C ASP A 434 20.13 -6.64 11.03
N PRO A 435 19.75 -7.55 11.95
CA PRO A 435 20.36 -8.86 12.04
C PRO A 435 19.94 -9.84 10.93
N VAL A 436 18.81 -9.62 10.26
CA VAL A 436 18.37 -10.47 9.15
C VAL A 436 19.13 -10.08 7.89
N GLU A 437 19.32 -8.78 7.66
CA GLU A 437 20.17 -8.25 6.59
C GLU A 437 21.61 -8.77 6.73
N ALA A 438 22.20 -8.61 7.92
CA ALA A 438 23.55 -9.09 8.20
C ALA A 438 23.71 -10.62 8.06
N ALA A 439 22.63 -11.39 8.20
CA ALA A 439 22.69 -12.85 8.10
C ALA A 439 22.79 -13.36 6.65
N ILE A 440 22.35 -12.55 5.68
CA ILE A 440 22.34 -12.92 4.25
C ILE A 440 23.37 -12.15 3.43
N ASP A 441 23.73 -10.94 3.86
CA ASP A 441 24.72 -10.11 3.19
C ASP A 441 26.09 -10.82 3.18
N PRO A 442 26.78 -10.92 2.03
CA PRO A 442 28.08 -11.58 1.93
C PRO A 442 29.18 -10.99 2.82
N ASN A 443 29.04 -9.72 3.23
CA ASN A 443 29.97 -9.02 4.11
C ASN A 443 29.46 -8.93 5.56
N HIS A 444 28.31 -9.54 5.87
CA HIS A 444 27.60 -9.42 7.15
C HIS A 444 27.29 -7.98 7.57
N ASP A 445 27.14 -7.07 6.60
CA ASP A 445 26.74 -5.69 6.86
C ASP A 445 25.21 -5.62 6.99
N GLY A 446 24.74 -5.37 8.21
CA GLY A 446 23.31 -5.23 8.53
C GLY A 446 22.75 -3.83 8.31
N ASN A 447 23.53 -2.90 7.74
CA ASN A 447 23.05 -1.56 7.48
C ASN A 447 22.31 -1.52 6.13
N ALA A 448 21.00 -1.29 6.20
CA ALA A 448 20.07 -1.26 5.07
C ALA A 448 20.09 0.08 4.32
N PHE A 449 20.72 1.12 4.86
CA PHE A 449 20.85 2.39 4.14
C PHE A 449 21.98 2.35 3.13
N SER A 450 21.79 2.93 1.95
CA SER A 450 22.81 3.02 0.90
C SER A 450 24.12 3.60 1.42
N PHE A 451 25.25 3.04 0.97
CA PHE A 451 26.57 3.66 1.16
C PHE A 451 26.98 4.57 0.00
N TYR A 452 26.21 4.61 -1.09
CA TYR A 452 26.42 5.51 -2.22
C TYR A 452 25.71 6.84 -2.02
N TYR A 453 24.46 6.79 -1.58
CA TYR A 453 23.59 7.94 -1.41
C TYR A 453 23.26 8.16 0.05
N TYR A 454 23.19 9.42 0.45
CA TYR A 454 22.83 9.76 1.82
C TYR A 454 21.34 9.62 2.06
N SER A 455 20.98 8.78 3.03
CA SER A 455 19.64 8.82 3.61
C SER A 455 19.56 9.96 4.63
N ARG A 456 18.55 10.81 4.54
CA ARG A 456 18.39 12.00 5.38
C ARG A 456 17.00 12.14 6.01
N LEU A 457 16.93 12.87 7.11
CA LEU A 457 15.70 13.33 7.75
C LEU A 457 15.91 14.75 8.30
N ASP A 458 15.02 15.66 7.94
CA ASP A 458 14.91 17.01 8.49
C ASP A 458 13.45 17.23 8.93
N ILE A 459 13.19 17.03 10.22
CA ILE A 459 11.84 17.03 10.78
C ILE A 459 11.75 17.76 12.12
N HIS A 460 10.62 18.43 12.36
CA HIS A 460 10.29 18.92 13.69
C HIS A 460 9.77 17.78 14.57
N LEU A 461 10.44 17.50 15.69
CA LEU A 461 9.97 16.54 16.69
C LEU A 461 8.78 17.10 17.48
N ALA A 462 7.99 16.22 18.12
CA ALA A 462 6.83 16.61 18.91
C ALA A 462 7.15 17.62 20.04
N GLY A 463 8.40 17.62 20.54
CA GLY A 463 8.90 18.59 21.52
C GLY A 463 9.32 19.96 20.93
N GLY A 464 9.14 20.18 19.63
CA GLY A 464 9.51 21.42 18.92
C GLY A 464 10.99 21.52 18.53
N ARG A 465 11.82 20.54 18.90
CA ARG A 465 13.22 20.46 18.45
C ARG A 465 13.27 19.93 17.02
N VAL A 466 14.11 20.50 16.17
CA VAL A 466 14.42 19.95 14.85
C VAL A 466 15.40 18.78 14.99
N PHE A 467 15.08 17.66 14.33
CA PHE A 467 16.02 16.59 14.05
C PHE A 467 16.49 16.75 12.61
N ASP A 468 17.75 17.11 12.46
CA ASP A 468 18.44 17.33 11.19
C ASP A 468 19.57 16.30 11.11
N CYS A 469 19.39 15.33 10.21
CA CYS A 469 20.30 14.23 9.98
C CYS A 469 20.49 14.04 8.49
N GLU A 470 21.67 14.43 8.00
CA GLU A 470 22.02 14.33 6.59
C GLU A 470 22.68 13.00 6.21
N ASP A 471 22.91 12.10 7.18
CA ASP A 471 23.41 10.75 6.94
C ASP A 471 22.94 9.76 8.03
N LEU A 472 21.83 9.08 7.77
CA LEU A 472 21.27 8.06 8.66
C LEU A 472 22.11 6.78 8.69
N ARG A 473 22.95 6.52 7.68
CA ARG A 473 23.80 5.32 7.64
C ARG A 473 24.85 5.41 8.74
N ASP A 474 25.57 6.53 8.79
CA ASP A 474 26.54 6.87 9.83
C ASP A 474 25.87 7.10 11.19
N GLY A 475 24.65 7.62 11.14
CA GLY A 475 23.81 7.90 12.28
C GLY A 475 24.03 9.29 12.87
N CYS A 476 23.01 9.79 13.54
CA CYS A 476 22.96 11.16 14.02
C CYS A 476 22.63 11.25 15.52
N PRO A 477 23.09 12.30 16.21
CA PRO A 477 22.67 12.56 17.58
C PRO A 477 21.15 12.60 17.71
N GLY A 478 20.59 11.74 18.55
CA GLY A 478 19.14 11.66 18.79
C GLY A 478 18.45 10.45 18.16
N MET A 479 19.16 9.66 17.33
CA MET A 479 18.67 8.35 16.93
C MET A 479 18.50 7.41 18.13
N LEU A 480 17.56 6.47 18.01
CA LEU A 480 17.09 5.65 19.11
C LEU A 480 17.13 4.15 18.77
N SER A 481 17.75 3.37 19.63
CA SER A 481 17.63 1.90 19.60
C SER A 481 16.28 1.40 20.14
N ALA A 482 15.60 2.20 20.96
CA ALA A 482 14.30 1.89 21.54
C ALA A 482 13.16 2.59 20.78
N ASP A 483 12.77 2.03 19.64
CA ASP A 483 11.69 2.54 18.77
C ASP A 483 10.29 1.98 19.10
N GLY A 484 10.18 1.15 20.15
CA GLY A 484 8.93 0.58 20.62
C GLY A 484 8.50 -0.73 19.93
N TYR A 485 9.19 -1.18 18.88
CA TYR A 485 8.89 -2.46 18.22
C TYR A 485 9.87 -3.55 18.66
N ARG A 486 9.34 -4.72 19.05
CA ARG A 486 10.16 -5.83 19.58
C ARG A 486 10.61 -6.77 18.47
N GLY A 487 11.90 -7.10 18.46
CA GLY A 487 12.49 -8.03 17.51
C GLY A 487 12.60 -7.45 16.09
N SER A 488 12.88 -8.32 15.14
CA SER A 488 12.95 -7.97 13.71
C SER A 488 11.56 -7.61 13.19
N TYR A 489 11.46 -6.47 12.51
CA TYR A 489 10.22 -6.07 11.85
C TYR A 489 9.94 -6.96 10.65
N SER A 490 8.67 -7.29 10.46
CA SER A 490 8.19 -8.04 9.31
C SER A 490 6.78 -7.60 8.95
N TYR A 491 6.61 -7.00 7.77
CA TYR A 491 5.29 -6.59 7.28
C TYR A 491 4.37 -7.80 7.17
N VAL A 492 4.87 -8.93 6.64
CA VAL A 492 4.05 -10.14 6.44
C VAL A 492 3.57 -10.71 7.79
N ALA A 493 4.39 -10.61 8.85
CA ALA A 493 3.97 -11.02 10.18
C ALA A 493 2.83 -10.14 10.72
N ILE A 494 2.88 -8.83 10.46
CA ILE A 494 1.83 -7.87 10.84
C ILE A 494 0.56 -8.13 10.03
N ASP A 495 0.68 -8.23 8.71
CA ASP A 495 -0.43 -8.31 7.76
C ASP A 495 -1.21 -9.60 7.92
N THR A 496 -0.53 -10.70 8.24
CA THR A 496 -1.15 -12.02 8.46
C THR A 496 -1.63 -12.26 9.90
N THR A 497 -1.53 -11.26 10.80
CA THR A 497 -2.13 -11.39 12.12
C THR A 497 -3.67 -11.50 12.04
N PRO A 498 -4.34 -12.30 12.87
CA PRO A 498 -5.81 -12.28 12.92
C PRO A 498 -6.36 -10.93 13.38
N ASP A 499 -7.41 -10.44 12.73
CA ASP A 499 -8.12 -9.21 13.14
C ASP A 499 -9.08 -9.46 14.32
N ALA A 500 -9.41 -8.39 15.03
CA ALA A 500 -10.37 -8.43 16.12
C ALA A 500 -11.76 -8.86 15.63
N LYS A 501 -12.51 -9.58 16.48
CA LYS A 501 -13.89 -9.97 16.18
C LYS A 501 -14.91 -8.88 16.48
N THR A 502 -14.53 -7.91 17.31
CA THR A 502 -15.35 -6.81 17.81
C THR A 502 -14.55 -5.51 17.69
N GLY A 503 -15.24 -4.40 17.44
CA GLY A 503 -14.61 -3.10 17.23
C GLY A 503 -15.49 -2.24 16.32
N ALA A 504 -15.04 -1.03 16.02
CA ALA A 504 -15.81 -0.10 15.21
C ALA A 504 -16.10 -0.62 13.79
N GLY A 505 -15.17 -1.39 13.20
CA GLY A 505 -15.37 -2.02 11.89
C GLY A 505 -16.22 -3.30 11.92
N ALA A 506 -16.67 -3.79 13.08
CA ALA A 506 -17.34 -5.09 13.17
C ALA A 506 -18.64 -5.16 12.35
N GLY A 507 -19.40 -4.05 12.29
CA GLY A 507 -20.61 -3.93 11.48
C GLY A 507 -20.37 -3.94 9.97
N LEU A 508 -19.12 -3.68 9.55
CA LEU A 508 -18.71 -3.59 8.14
C LEU A 508 -18.23 -4.94 7.59
N ARG A 509 -18.07 -5.95 8.45
CA ARG A 509 -17.86 -7.35 8.04
C ARG A 509 -18.97 -7.82 7.10
N SER A 510 -20.19 -7.33 7.27
CA SER A 510 -21.34 -7.65 6.43
C SER A 510 -21.61 -6.58 5.37
N SER A 511 -20.80 -6.58 4.33
CA SER A 511 -21.19 -6.12 2.99
C SER A 511 -20.43 -6.90 1.91
N GLY A 512 -20.11 -8.16 2.21
CA GLY A 512 -19.88 -9.12 1.15
C GLY A 512 -21.18 -9.23 0.35
N LEU A 513 -21.26 -8.48 -0.75
CA LEU A 513 -21.50 -9.18 -2.00
C LEU A 513 -20.46 -10.31 -1.97
N LEU A 514 -20.91 -11.48 -1.56
CA LEU A 514 -20.11 -12.68 -1.71
C LEU A 514 -19.71 -12.65 -3.18
N GLY A 515 -18.41 -12.50 -3.44
CA GLY A 515 -17.82 -13.03 -4.64
C GLY A 515 -18.47 -14.40 -4.87
N CYS A 516 -18.93 -14.60 -6.10
CA CYS A 516 -19.61 -15.80 -6.57
C CYS A 516 -19.31 -16.99 -5.65
N SER A 517 -20.30 -17.43 -4.85
CA SER A 517 -20.11 -18.60 -3.99
C SER A 517 -20.00 -19.82 -4.89
N ALA A 518 -18.80 -20.10 -5.39
CA ALA A 518 -18.41 -21.32 -6.10
C ALA A 518 -18.56 -22.57 -5.23
N THR A 519 -18.93 -22.41 -3.95
CA THR A 519 -19.22 -23.54 -3.07
C THR A 519 -20.51 -24.24 -3.50
N ARG A 520 -20.40 -25.56 -3.71
CA ARG A 520 -21.50 -26.50 -4.01
C ARG A 520 -22.65 -26.46 -2.97
N TRP A 521 -22.42 -25.81 -1.82
CA TRP A 521 -23.34 -25.71 -0.68
C TRP A 521 -23.21 -24.36 0.06
N LEU A 522 -24.30 -23.60 0.17
CA LEU A 522 -24.38 -22.47 1.08
C LEU A 522 -24.61 -22.97 2.52
N THR A 523 -23.68 -22.66 3.41
CA THR A 523 -23.78 -23.05 4.82
C THR A 523 -24.37 -21.92 5.66
N VAL A 524 -25.40 -22.23 6.44
CA VAL A 524 -26.06 -21.29 7.37
C VAL A 524 -26.03 -21.86 8.78
N GLY A 525 -25.41 -21.13 9.72
CA GLY A 525 -25.48 -21.42 11.15
C GLY A 525 -26.86 -21.10 11.73
N LEU A 526 -27.37 -21.98 12.60
CA LEU A 526 -28.67 -21.84 13.26
C LEU A 526 -28.46 -21.67 14.77
N SER A 527 -28.77 -20.48 15.28
CA SER A 527 -28.75 -20.19 16.72
C SER A 527 -30.08 -20.57 17.38
N ARG A 528 -30.04 -20.86 18.69
CA ARG A 528 -31.25 -21.05 19.49
C ARG A 528 -32.10 -19.78 19.46
N TYR A 529 -33.43 -19.95 19.48
CA TYR A 529 -34.37 -18.84 19.54
C TYR A 529 -34.98 -18.77 20.93
N LYS A 530 -34.70 -17.68 21.68
CA LYS A 530 -35.13 -17.49 23.07
C LYS A 530 -34.84 -18.72 23.96
N GLY A 531 -33.61 -19.24 23.87
CA GLY A 531 -33.17 -20.43 24.62
C GLY A 531 -33.64 -21.78 24.07
N ALA A 532 -34.65 -21.81 23.19
CA ALA A 532 -35.17 -23.04 22.61
C ALA A 532 -34.39 -23.49 21.36
N ALA A 533 -34.20 -24.81 21.21
CA ALA A 533 -33.54 -25.39 20.06
C ALA A 533 -34.43 -25.33 18.81
N ILE A 534 -33.84 -24.98 17.66
CA ILE A 534 -34.52 -25.06 16.37
C ILE A 534 -34.68 -26.53 16.01
N ARG A 535 -35.93 -26.99 15.82
CA ARG A 535 -36.25 -28.39 15.55
C ARG A 535 -36.72 -28.65 14.12
N ARG A 536 -37.16 -27.60 13.43
CA ARG A 536 -37.55 -27.69 12.02
C ARG A 536 -37.18 -26.41 11.28
N VAL A 537 -36.76 -26.56 10.03
CA VAL A 537 -36.47 -25.45 9.12
C VAL A 537 -37.12 -25.72 7.77
N LYS A 538 -37.67 -24.68 7.14
CA LYS A 538 -38.08 -24.67 5.73
C LYS A 538 -37.30 -23.59 4.98
N VAL A 539 -36.73 -23.93 3.83
CA VAL A 539 -35.86 -23.05 3.04
C VAL A 539 -36.52 -22.82 1.69
N TYR A 540 -36.74 -21.56 1.36
CA TYR A 540 -37.23 -21.13 0.07
C TYR A 540 -36.14 -20.37 -0.68
N VAL A 541 -35.98 -20.65 -1.96
CA VAL A 541 -35.12 -19.90 -2.89
C VAL A 541 -36.04 -19.34 -3.97
N ASP A 542 -36.04 -18.02 -4.14
CA ASP A 542 -36.91 -17.30 -5.09
C ASP A 542 -38.38 -17.70 -5.00
N GLY A 543 -38.83 -17.92 -3.75
CA GLY A 543 -40.20 -18.32 -3.45
C GLY A 543 -40.50 -19.82 -3.62
N ARG A 544 -39.59 -20.62 -4.16
CA ARG A 544 -39.74 -22.09 -4.26
C ARG A 544 -39.15 -22.79 -3.05
N LEU A 545 -39.89 -23.72 -2.44
CA LEU A 545 -39.42 -24.52 -1.31
C LEU A 545 -38.37 -25.52 -1.82
N VAL A 546 -37.11 -25.33 -1.44
CA VAL A 546 -35.99 -26.20 -1.86
C VAL A 546 -35.58 -27.21 -0.81
N MET A 547 -35.91 -26.96 0.46
CA MET A 547 -35.54 -27.86 1.55
C MET A 547 -36.48 -27.75 2.74
N THR A 548 -36.80 -28.90 3.34
CA THR A 548 -37.34 -28.99 4.70
C THR A 548 -36.47 -29.92 5.53
N ARG A 549 -36.01 -29.48 6.71
CA ARG A 549 -35.20 -30.29 7.62
C ARG A 549 -35.82 -30.34 9.01
N ARG A 550 -35.81 -31.50 9.65
CA ARG A 550 -36.25 -31.72 11.03
C ARG A 550 -35.14 -32.39 11.85
N GLY A 551 -35.08 -32.09 13.14
CA GLY A 551 -34.11 -32.68 14.06
C GLY A 551 -34.40 -32.31 15.51
N ARG A 552 -33.70 -32.96 16.45
CA ARG A 552 -33.85 -32.67 17.89
C ARG A 552 -33.26 -31.29 18.27
N SER A 553 -32.18 -30.88 17.59
CA SER A 553 -31.56 -29.55 17.70
C SER A 553 -30.70 -29.26 16.47
N LEU A 554 -31.24 -28.51 15.51
CA LEU A 554 -30.54 -28.09 14.30
C LEU A 554 -29.60 -26.91 14.62
N ARG A 555 -28.31 -27.06 14.34
CA ARG A 555 -27.26 -26.03 14.55
C ARG A 555 -26.68 -25.47 13.26
N GLN A 556 -26.82 -26.19 12.16
CA GLN A 556 -26.29 -25.81 10.86
C GLN A 556 -27.18 -26.37 9.75
N LEU A 557 -27.26 -25.63 8.66
CA LEU A 557 -28.01 -25.94 7.46
C LEU A 557 -27.06 -25.84 6.26
N ARG A 558 -27.07 -26.85 5.39
CA ARG A 558 -26.37 -26.82 4.09
C ARG A 558 -27.45 -26.72 3.03
N ILE A 559 -27.49 -25.63 2.29
CA ILE A 559 -28.44 -25.37 1.21
C ILE A 559 -27.71 -25.69 -0.10
N PRO A 560 -28.29 -26.47 -1.03
CA PRO A 560 -27.71 -26.71 -2.34
C PRO A 560 -27.34 -25.39 -3.04
N GLY A 561 -26.28 -25.42 -3.86
CA GLY A 561 -25.88 -24.28 -4.69
C GLY A 561 -27.04 -23.70 -5.51
N LEU A 562 -26.97 -22.40 -5.81
CA LEU A 562 -28.05 -21.67 -6.47
C LEU A 562 -27.81 -21.64 -7.98
N PRO A 563 -28.80 -22.01 -8.80
CA PRO A 563 -28.61 -22.12 -10.24
C PRO A 563 -28.57 -20.76 -10.94
N GLY A 564 -27.59 -20.56 -11.82
CA GLY A 564 -27.47 -19.36 -12.65
C GLY A 564 -26.73 -18.21 -11.95
N ARG A 565 -26.41 -17.15 -12.70
CA ARG A 565 -25.61 -16.00 -12.20
C ARG A 565 -26.45 -14.88 -11.57
N GLY A 566 -27.76 -15.12 -11.40
CA GLY A 566 -28.72 -14.13 -10.93
C GLY A 566 -28.66 -13.88 -9.42
N ARG A 567 -29.29 -12.78 -8.98
CA ARG A 567 -29.54 -12.54 -7.56
C ARG A 567 -30.70 -13.42 -7.09
N HIS A 568 -30.42 -14.30 -6.15
CA HIS A 568 -31.41 -15.15 -5.51
C HIS A 568 -31.79 -14.62 -4.13
N THR A 569 -33.06 -14.79 -3.77
CA THR A 569 -33.59 -14.50 -2.43
C THR A 569 -33.85 -15.78 -1.67
N ILE A 570 -33.07 -16.01 -0.62
CA ILE A 570 -33.23 -17.16 0.27
C ILE A 570 -34.04 -16.74 1.49
N ARG A 571 -35.12 -17.46 1.77
CA ARG A 571 -35.94 -17.30 2.98
C ARG A 571 -35.92 -18.57 3.81
N ILE A 572 -35.43 -18.49 5.03
CA ILE A 572 -35.31 -19.60 5.97
C ILE A 572 -36.33 -19.38 7.09
N TYR A 573 -37.31 -20.28 7.19
CA TYR A 573 -38.32 -20.29 8.24
C TYR A 573 -37.92 -21.31 9.30
N GLU A 574 -37.59 -20.83 10.49
CA GLU A 574 -37.17 -21.65 11.62
C GLU A 574 -38.36 -21.93 12.55
N TYR A 575 -38.39 -23.11 13.17
CA TYR A 575 -39.44 -23.56 14.08
C TYR A 575 -38.83 -24.25 15.31
N THR A 576 -39.33 -23.91 16.49
CA THR A 576 -39.01 -24.57 17.77
C THR A 576 -40.05 -25.66 18.06
N GLY A 577 -40.14 -26.65 17.16
CA GLY A 577 -41.18 -27.70 17.17
C GLY A 577 -42.27 -27.43 16.13
N SER A 578 -43.54 -27.40 16.54
CA SER A 578 -44.66 -27.00 15.69
C SER A 578 -44.80 -25.48 15.55
N ARG A 579 -44.30 -24.72 16.55
CA ARG A 579 -44.37 -23.26 16.59
C ARG A 579 -43.32 -22.61 15.69
N PHE A 580 -43.75 -21.63 14.89
CA PHE A 580 -42.86 -20.77 14.12
C PHE A 580 -42.01 -19.90 15.07
N ALA A 581 -40.71 -19.82 14.80
CA ALA A 581 -39.75 -19.07 15.60
C ALA A 581 -39.40 -17.74 14.93
N ARG A 582 -38.79 -17.78 13.73
CA ARG A 582 -38.41 -16.58 12.96
C ARG A 582 -38.19 -16.89 11.48
N ARG A 583 -38.16 -15.83 10.67
CA ARG A 583 -37.78 -15.85 9.26
C ARG A 583 -36.47 -15.09 9.07
N ILE A 584 -35.50 -15.72 8.41
CA ILE A 584 -34.26 -15.08 7.97
C ILE A 584 -34.35 -14.91 6.45
N THR A 585 -34.05 -13.72 5.95
CA THR A 585 -33.96 -13.44 4.51
C THR A 585 -32.52 -13.10 4.16
N ARG A 586 -31.97 -13.71 3.12
CA ARG A 586 -30.65 -13.38 2.56
C ARG A 586 -30.74 -13.19 1.05
N HIS A 587 -29.97 -12.24 0.54
CA HIS A 587 -29.75 -12.06 -0.89
C HIS A 587 -28.35 -12.53 -1.22
N VAL A 588 -28.22 -13.35 -2.26
CA VAL A 588 -26.99 -14.00 -2.66
C VAL A 588 -26.97 -14.09 -4.18
N ARG A 589 -25.81 -13.91 -4.83
CA ARG A 589 -25.67 -14.19 -6.27
C ARG A 589 -25.36 -15.68 -6.46
N GLY A 590 -26.02 -16.31 -7.43
CA GLY A 590 -25.71 -17.69 -7.82
C GLY A 590 -24.47 -17.75 -8.70
N CYS A 591 -23.95 -18.97 -8.89
CA CYS A 591 -22.87 -19.24 -9.83
C CYS A 591 -23.38 -20.25 -10.86
N ALA A 592 -22.99 -20.10 -12.13
CA ALA A 592 -23.22 -21.17 -13.09
C ALA A 592 -22.47 -22.44 -12.64
N ALA A 593 -23.13 -23.60 -12.77
CA ALA A 593 -22.52 -24.90 -12.55
C ALA A 593 -21.62 -25.29 -13.71
#